data_AF-A0A2P5EFS2-F1
#
_entry.id   AF-A0A2P5EFS2-F1
#
_cell.length_a   1.000
_cell.length_b   1.000
_cell.length_c   1.000
_cell.angle_alpha   90.00
_cell.angle_beta   90.00
_cell.angle_gamma   90.00
#
_symmetry.space_group_name_H-M   'P 1'
#
loop_
_entity.id
_entity.type
_entity.pdbx_description
1 polymer ?
#
loop_
_entity_poly.entity_id
_entity_poly.type
_entity_poly.pdbx_seq_one_letter_code
_entity_poly.pdbx_strand_id
1 'polypeptide(L)' 'MVEPSFAERIVINHSDYLPNVQTVASTAADVTDTEVFIADGPSLEYDYLVIATGHKDFFSED' A
#
# COMPACT_ATOMS: atom_id res chain seq x y z
N MET A 1 27.81 -8.85 -15.40
CA MET A 1 27.38 -7.69 -16.21
C MET A 1 26.18 -8.17 -17.01
N VAL A 2 24.98 -7.63 -16.77
CA VAL A 2 23.75 -8.01 -17.49
C VAL A 2 23.59 -7.08 -18.69
N GLU A 3 23.28 -7.66 -19.86
CA GLU A 3 22.91 -6.94 -21.07
C GLU A 3 21.71 -6.02 -20.78
N PRO A 4 21.78 -4.70 -21.05
CA PRO A 4 20.68 -3.76 -20.77
C PRO A 4 19.37 -4.11 -21.47
N SER A 5 19.43 -4.81 -22.60
CA SER A 5 18.28 -5.32 -23.35
C SER A 5 17.49 -6.42 -22.61
N PHE A 6 18.10 -7.05 -21.61
CA PHE A 6 17.47 -8.08 -20.77
C PHE A 6 16.63 -7.49 -19.64
N ALA A 7 16.84 -6.21 -19.31
CA ALA A 7 16.01 -5.47 -18.36
C ALA A 7 14.85 -4.79 -19.08
N GLU A 8 14.01 -5.58 -19.75
CA GLU A 8 12.76 -5.06 -20.28
C GLU A 8 11.88 -4.67 -19.09
N ARG A 9 11.66 -3.36 -18.93
CA ARG A 9 10.89 -2.83 -17.80
C ARG A 9 9.43 -3.21 -17.99
N ILE A 10 9.00 -4.25 -17.28
CA ILE A 10 7.60 -4.66 -17.25
C ILE A 10 6.86 -3.71 -16.31
N VAL A 11 5.86 -3.00 -16.85
CA VAL A 11 4.89 -2.26 -16.05
C VAL A 11 3.66 -3.14 -15.92
N ILE A 12 3.36 -3.59 -14.72
CA ILE A 12 2.15 -4.37 -14.43
C ILE A 12 1.10 -3.41 -13.87
N ASN A 13 -0.08 -3.39 -14.49
CA ASN A 13 -1.20 -2.64 -13.94
C ASN A 13 -1.91 -3.50 -12.88
N HIS A 14 -1.90 -3.03 -11.63
CA HIS A 14 -2.53 -3.75 -10.52
C HIS A 14 -4.03 -4.00 -10.72
N SER A 15 -4.71 -3.15 -11.50
CA SER A 15 -6.11 -3.32 -11.85
C SER A 15 -6.39 -4.59 -12.66
N ASP A 16 -5.40 -5.12 -13.39
CA ASP A 16 -5.59 -6.27 -14.28
C ASP A 16 -5.71 -7.59 -13.50
N TYR A 17 -5.21 -7.65 -12.27
CA TYR A 17 -5.22 -8.86 -11.44
C TYR A 17 -5.83 -8.67 -10.05
N LEU A 18 -6.22 -7.45 -9.69
CA LEU A 18 -7.00 -7.14 -8.49
C LEU A 18 -8.36 -6.51 -8.88
N PRO A 19 -9.26 -7.28 -9.53
CA PRO A 19 -10.49 -6.74 -10.09
C PRO A 19 -11.49 -6.23 -9.04
N ASN A 20 -11.39 -6.72 -7.79
CA ASN A 20 -12.30 -6.39 -6.68
C ASN A 20 -11.58 -5.60 -5.59
N VAL A 21 -10.75 -4.63 -5.97
CA VAL A 21 -10.04 -3.78 -5.02
C VAL A 21 -10.54 -2.34 -5.11
N GLN A 22 -10.59 -1.68 -3.97
CA GLN A 22 -10.83 -0.25 -3.87
C GLN A 22 -9.54 0.42 -3.42
N THR A 23 -8.99 1.30 -4.26
CA THR A 23 -7.84 2.14 -3.89
C THR A 23 -8.35 3.42 -3.26
N VAL A 24 -7.98 3.67 -2.00
CA VAL A 24 -8.32 4.89 -1.27
C VAL A 24 -7.05 5.67 -0.98
N ALA A 25 -6.86 6.79 -1.68
CA ALA A 25 -5.73 7.69 -1.47
C ALA A 25 -6.13 8.82 -0.51
N SER A 26 -6.25 8.51 0.78
CA SER A 26 -6.51 9.48 1.86
C SER A 26 -5.74 9.08 3.12
N THR A 27 -5.59 10.02 4.04
CA THR A 27 -4.96 9.77 5.34
C THR A 27 -5.89 8.92 6.19
N ALA A 28 -5.39 7.79 6.70
CA ALA A 28 -6.06 7.07 7.79
C ALA A 28 -5.94 7.90 9.08
N ALA A 29 -7.04 8.54 9.47
CA ALA A 29 -7.11 9.46 10.59
C ALA A 29 -7.22 8.72 11.95
N ASP A 30 -7.92 7.59 11.97
CA ASP A 30 -8.04 6.73 13.15
C ASP A 30 -8.34 5.27 12.74
N VAL A 31 -8.07 4.32 13.64
CA VAL A 31 -8.27 2.88 13.41
C VAL A 31 -8.89 2.24 14.65
N THR A 32 -10.02 1.56 14.48
CA THR A 32 -10.65 0.73 15.52
C THR A 32 -10.47 -0.74 15.19
N ASP A 33 -11.01 -1.65 16.01
CA ASP A 33 -10.94 -3.10 15.77
C ASP A 33 -11.68 -3.57 14.50
N THR A 34 -12.58 -2.76 13.93
CA THR A 34 -13.45 -3.16 12.82
C THR A 34 -13.49 -2.19 11.66
N GLU A 35 -12.97 -0.96 11.82
CA GLU A 35 -13.01 0.05 10.76
C GLU A 35 -11.82 1.03 10.80
N VAL A 36 -11.52 1.61 9.64
CA VAL A 36 -10.56 2.71 9.47
C VAL A 36 -11.31 3.99 9.15
N PHE A 37 -11.10 5.04 9.92
CA PHE A 37 -11.59 6.38 9.62
C PHE A 37 -10.58 7.09 8.72
N ILE A 38 -11.02 7.58 7.56
CA ILE A 38 -10.20 8.38 6.65
C ILE A 38 -10.54 9.86 6.80
N ALA A 39 -9.55 10.73 6.58
CA ALA A 39 -9.69 12.16 6.84
C ALA A 39 -10.78 12.83 5.99
N ASP A 40 -10.95 12.38 4.74
CA ASP A 40 -11.77 13.08 3.75
C ASP A 40 -13.01 12.28 3.32
N GLY A 41 -13.51 11.35 4.14
CA GLY A 41 -14.55 10.44 3.67
C GLY A 41 -15.19 9.54 4.72
N PRO A 42 -16.01 8.58 4.26
CA PRO A 42 -16.65 7.58 5.11
C PRO A 42 -15.62 6.60 5.70
N SER A 43 -15.95 5.96 6.82
CA SER A 43 -15.13 4.89 7.35
C SER A 43 -15.16 3.65 6.45
N LEU A 44 -14.10 2.86 6.53
CA LEU A 44 -13.92 1.61 5.80
C LEU A 44 -13.92 0.45 6.79
N GLU A 45 -14.98 -0.37 6.76
CA GLU A 45 -15.08 -1.58 7.56
C GLU A 45 -14.14 -2.68 7.03
N TYR A 46 -13.64 -3.51 7.93
CA TYR A 46 -12.79 -4.63 7.60
C TYR A 46 -12.98 -5.80 8.57
N ASP A 47 -12.77 -7.02 8.08
CA ASP A 47 -12.64 -8.21 8.93
C ASP A 47 -11.17 -8.43 9.37
N TYR A 48 -10.23 -7.99 8.53
CA TYR A 48 -8.79 -8.10 8.78
C TYR A 48 -8.05 -6.85 8.31
N LEU A 49 -7.14 -6.34 9.15
CA LEU A 49 -6.26 -5.23 8.84
C LEU A 49 -4.80 -5.70 8.73
N VAL A 50 -4.13 -5.32 7.64
CA VAL A 50 -2.71 -5.57 7.42
C VAL A 50 -1.96 -4.24 7.37
N ILE A 51 -0.99 -4.06 8.28
CA ILE A 51 -0.12 -2.88 8.32
C ILE A 51 1.19 -3.23 7.61
N ALA A 52 1.33 -2.75 6.37
CA ALA A 52 2.49 -3.03 5.51
C ALA A 52 3.45 -1.83 5.39
N THR A 53 3.68 -1.10 6.49
CA THR A 53 4.54 0.10 6.52
C THR A 53 6.05 -0.19 6.51
N GLY A 54 6.43 -1.47 6.53
CA GLY A 54 7.83 -1.89 6.56
C GLY A 54 8.56 -1.52 7.85
N HIS A 55 9.88 -1.56 7.81
CA HIS A 55 10.74 -1.10 8.90
C HIS A 55 11.33 0.27 8.55
N LYS A 56 11.54 1.14 9.54
CA LYS A 56 12.35 2.35 9.36
C LYS A 56 13.81 1.94 9.44
N ASP A 57 14.55 2.07 8.36
CA ASP A 57 16.01 1.96 8.41
C ASP A 57 16.54 3.11 9.28
N PHE A 58 16.89 2.80 10.53
CA PHE A 58 17.64 3.72 11.37
C PHE A 58 19.10 3.67 10.91
N PHE A 59 19.48 4.51 9.95
CA PHE A 59 20.88 4.78 9.71
C PHE A 59 21.41 5.56 10.91
N SER A 60 22.20 4.89 11.77
CA SER A 60 23.05 5.59 12.73
C SER A 60 24.21 6.21 11.97
N GLU A 61 24.31 7.54 11.99
CA GLU A 61 25.52 8.24 11.59
C GLU A 61 26.55 8.08 12.74
N ASP A 62 27.57 7.26 12.52
CA ASP A 62 28.84 7.26 13.27
C ASP A 62 29.85 8.17 12.56
#